data_AF-A0A2D7F7X8-F1
#
_entry.id   AF-A0A2D7F7X8-F1
#
_cell.length_a   1.000
_cell.length_b   1.000
_cell.length_c   1.000
_cell.angle_alpha   90.00
_cell.angle_beta   90.00
_cell.angle_gamma   90.00
#
_symmetry.space_group_name_H-M   'P 1'
#
loop_
_entity.id
_entity.type
_entity.pdbx_description
1 polymer ?
#
loop_
_entity_poly.entity_id
_entity_poly.type
_entity_poly.pdbx_seq_one_letter_code
_entity_poly.pdbx_strand_id
1 'polypeptide(L)'
;MVGFAERSAELKELGVSVVAASVDPIDKAKEVADEVNFPVGYGVTRDIANALGSWWEERRQIIQPSEFLLGAENKVMASSYSDGPIGRVSDDDIIRIVTFLSKK
;
A
#
# COMPACT_ATOMS: atom_id res chain seq x y z
N MET A 1 7.22 1.92 3.66
CA MET A 1 6.30 3.07 3.84
C MET A 1 7.06 4.38 3.89
N VAL A 2 8.10 4.53 4.73
CA VAL A 2 8.93 5.76 4.77
C VAL A 2 9.47 6.17 3.39
N GLY A 3 9.99 5.22 2.58
CA GLY A 3 10.44 5.54 1.21
C GLY A 3 9.37 6.21 0.34
N PHE A 4 8.11 5.79 0.45
CA PHE A 4 6.99 6.44 -0.25
C PHE A 4 6.74 7.87 0.26
N ALA A 5 6.95 8.12 1.54
CA ALA A 5 6.83 9.46 2.12
C ALA A 5 7.95 10.39 1.64
N GLU A 6 9.20 9.89 1.65
CA GLU A 6 10.39 10.61 1.18
C GLU A 6 10.31 10.94 -0.31
N ARG A 7 9.71 10.05 -1.12
CA ARG A 7 9.50 10.22 -2.57
C ARG A 7 8.14 10.81 -2.95
N SER A 8 7.38 11.33 -1.98
CA SER A 8 6.00 11.82 -2.21
C SER A 8 5.91 12.89 -3.32
N ALA A 9 6.90 13.78 -3.43
CA ALA A 9 6.94 14.79 -4.48
C ALA A 9 7.09 14.18 -5.88
N GLU A 10 8.02 13.24 -6.06
CA GLU A 10 8.26 12.55 -7.33
C GLU A 10 7.06 11.69 -7.73
N LEU A 11 6.49 10.94 -6.79
CA LEU A 11 5.27 10.17 -7.01
C LEU A 11 4.11 11.07 -7.46
N LYS A 12 3.96 12.26 -6.84
CA LYS A 12 2.92 13.22 -7.21
C LYS A 12 3.13 13.78 -8.62
N GLU A 13 4.37 14.07 -9.03
CA GLU A 13 4.68 14.48 -10.41
C GLU A 13 4.32 13.40 -11.43
N LEU A 14 4.46 12.12 -11.05
CA LEU A 14 4.02 10.98 -11.85
C LEU A 14 2.50 10.72 -11.79
N GLY A 15 1.73 11.55 -11.07
CA GLY A 15 0.29 11.37 -10.90
C GLY A 15 -0.09 10.20 -9.98
N VAL A 16 0.84 9.75 -9.14
CA VAL A 16 0.64 8.64 -8.19
C VAL A 16 0.25 9.18 -6.82
N SER A 17 -0.83 8.63 -6.27
CA SER A 17 -1.23 8.81 -4.87
C SER A 17 -1.00 7.52 -4.09
N VAL A 18 -0.50 7.63 -2.85
CA VAL A 18 -0.25 6.49 -1.97
C VAL A 18 -1.32 6.44 -0.88
N VAL A 19 -1.79 5.23 -0.55
CA VAL A 19 -2.62 4.96 0.63
C VAL A 19 -2.13 3.67 1.28
N ALA A 20 -2.21 3.59 2.61
CA ALA A 20 -1.94 2.38 3.36
C ALA A 20 -3.11 2.05 4.29
N ALA A 21 -3.24 0.82 4.74
CA ALA A 21 -4.19 0.46 5.78
C ALA A 21 -3.72 -0.77 6.56
N SER A 22 -4.08 -0.86 7.83
CA SER A 22 -3.78 -2.00 8.70
C SER A 22 -4.95 -2.33 9.62
N VAL A 23 -4.82 -3.40 10.40
CA VAL A 23 -5.81 -3.76 11.42
C VAL A 23 -5.77 -2.82 12.64
N ASP A 24 -4.79 -1.92 12.69
CA ASP A 24 -4.53 -1.08 13.86
C ASP A 24 -5.73 -0.18 14.18
N PRO A 25 -5.91 0.18 15.47
CA PRO A 25 -6.91 1.14 15.86
C PRO A 25 -6.57 2.55 15.37
N ILE A 26 -7.57 3.45 15.39
CA ILE A 26 -7.50 4.79 14.82
C ILE A 26 -6.36 5.66 15.41
N ASP A 27 -6.06 5.50 16.69
CA ASP A 27 -4.97 6.22 17.37
C ASP A 27 -3.60 5.84 16.79
N LYS A 28 -3.38 4.54 16.55
CA LYS A 28 -2.13 4.04 15.93
C LYS A 28 -2.03 4.36 14.45
N ALA A 29 -3.14 4.28 13.72
CA ALA A 29 -3.15 4.72 12.32
C ALA A 29 -2.82 6.21 12.17
N LYS A 30 -3.26 7.06 13.12
CA LYS A 30 -2.92 8.49 13.14
C LYS A 30 -1.44 8.73 13.39
N GLU A 31 -0.84 8.06 14.37
CA GLU A 31 0.61 8.14 14.62
C GLU A 31 1.40 7.85 13.33
N VAL A 32 1.02 6.80 12.58
CA VAL A 32 1.68 6.47 11.30
C VAL A 32 1.39 7.51 10.22
N ALA A 33 0.14 7.99 10.12
CA ALA A 33 -0.23 8.99 9.12
C ALA A 33 0.56 10.30 9.28
N ASP A 34 0.82 10.72 10.52
CA ASP A 34 1.62 11.90 10.84
C ASP A 34 3.10 11.75 10.41
N GLU A 35 3.61 10.52 10.30
CA GLU A 35 4.98 10.24 9.82
C GLU A 35 5.10 10.19 8.30
N VAL A 36 4.06 9.68 7.60
CA VAL A 36 4.20 9.28 6.18
C VAL A 36 3.56 10.25 5.18
N ASN A 37 2.85 11.29 5.64
CA ASN A 37 2.24 12.32 4.78
C ASN A 37 1.27 11.79 3.70
N PHE A 38 0.67 10.62 3.90
CA PHE A 38 -0.39 10.09 3.06
C PHE A 38 -1.46 9.36 3.90
N PRO A 39 -2.68 9.16 3.37
CA PRO A 39 -3.75 8.55 4.14
C PRO A 39 -3.43 7.13 4.62
N VAL A 40 -3.70 6.88 5.91
CA VAL A 40 -3.60 5.56 6.55
C VAL A 40 -4.98 5.14 7.07
N GLY A 41 -5.55 4.10 6.48
CA GLY A 41 -6.77 3.44 6.94
C GLY A 41 -6.51 2.59 8.17
N TYR A 42 -7.54 2.45 9.01
CA TYR A 42 -7.49 1.72 10.27
C TYR A 42 -8.56 0.63 10.31
N GLY A 43 -8.41 -0.33 11.21
CA GLY A 43 -9.43 -1.35 11.48
C GLY A 43 -9.74 -2.25 10.28
N VAL A 44 -8.75 -2.55 9.44
CA VAL A 44 -8.91 -3.54 8.37
C VAL A 44 -9.40 -4.85 8.97
N THR A 45 -10.52 -5.36 8.45
CA THR A 45 -11.15 -6.58 8.95
C THR A 45 -10.75 -7.80 8.11
N ARG A 46 -11.01 -8.99 8.65
CA ARG A 46 -10.88 -10.24 7.91
C ARG A 46 -11.76 -10.27 6.65
N ASP A 47 -12.93 -9.64 6.69
CA ASP A 47 -13.81 -9.54 5.52
C ASP A 47 -13.18 -8.71 4.40
N ILE A 48 -12.49 -7.61 4.75
CA ILE A 48 -11.71 -6.83 3.79
C ILE A 48 -10.56 -7.68 3.24
N ALA A 49 -9.81 -8.38 4.09
CA ALA A 49 -8.74 -9.28 3.65
C ALA A 49 -9.26 -10.36 2.68
N ASN A 50 -10.39 -10.98 2.99
CA ASN A 50 -11.04 -11.96 2.12
C ASN A 50 -11.46 -11.37 0.78
N ALA A 51 -12.04 -10.16 0.79
CA ALA A 51 -12.44 -9.47 -0.44
C ALA A 51 -11.26 -9.13 -1.36
N LEU A 52 -10.09 -8.87 -0.77
CA LEU A 52 -8.84 -8.61 -1.49
C LEU A 52 -8.08 -9.89 -1.87
N GLY A 53 -8.50 -11.07 -1.38
CA GLY A 53 -7.74 -12.31 -1.53
C GLY A 53 -6.43 -12.34 -0.73
N SER A 54 -6.32 -11.48 0.28
CA SER A 54 -5.15 -11.36 1.15
C SER A 54 -5.05 -12.53 2.13
N TRP A 55 -3.82 -12.93 2.46
CA TRP A 55 -3.60 -13.86 3.57
C TRP A 55 -3.92 -13.22 4.92
N TRP A 56 -4.70 -13.93 5.73
CA TRP A 56 -4.96 -13.58 7.12
C TRP A 56 -4.07 -14.41 8.05
N GLU A 57 -3.38 -13.75 8.97
CA GLU A 57 -2.53 -14.41 9.96
C GLU A 57 -3.33 -14.64 11.25
N GLU A 58 -3.68 -15.89 11.50
CA GLU A 58 -4.62 -16.26 12.58
C GLU A 58 -4.08 -16.02 13.99
N ARG A 59 -2.77 -16.07 14.23
CA ARG A 59 -2.23 -15.89 15.58
C ARG A 59 -2.31 -14.45 16.05
N ARG A 60 -1.94 -13.49 15.20
CA ARG A 60 -1.97 -12.05 15.54
C ARG A 60 -3.24 -11.35 15.07
N GLN A 61 -4.09 -12.05 14.31
CA GLN A 61 -5.31 -11.48 13.72
C GLN A 61 -4.99 -10.26 12.85
N ILE A 62 -4.03 -10.43 11.94
CA ILE A 62 -3.59 -9.37 11.03
C ILE A 62 -3.75 -9.78 9.57
N ILE A 63 -4.02 -8.79 8.72
CA ILE A 63 -3.84 -8.92 7.28
C ILE A 63 -2.34 -8.93 6.94
N GLN A 64 -1.91 -9.87 6.10
CA GLN A 64 -0.56 -9.89 5.55
C GLN A 64 -0.43 -8.88 4.39
N PRO A 65 0.78 -8.39 4.08
CA PRO A 65 0.95 -7.39 3.03
C PRO A 65 0.30 -7.78 1.70
N SER A 66 -0.54 -6.88 1.19
CA SER A 66 -1.19 -6.98 -0.12
C SER A 66 -1.15 -5.60 -0.75
N GLU A 67 -0.46 -5.50 -1.88
CA GLU A 67 -0.07 -4.23 -2.47
C GLU A 67 -0.56 -4.16 -3.90
N PHE A 68 -1.16 -3.04 -4.29
CA PHE A 68 -1.83 -2.87 -5.57
C PHE A 68 -1.41 -1.56 -6.22
N LEU A 69 -1.08 -1.61 -7.51
CA LEU A 69 -1.02 -0.43 -8.36
C LEU A 69 -2.31 -0.34 -9.16
N LEU A 70 -3.08 0.74 -8.96
CA LEU A 70 -4.30 1.00 -9.69
C LEU A 70 -4.05 2.00 -10.82
N GLY A 71 -4.55 1.69 -12.01
CA GLY A 71 -4.59 2.64 -13.13
C GLY A 71 -5.75 3.62 -13.00
N ALA A 72 -5.78 4.64 -13.87
CA ALA A 72 -6.79 5.71 -13.86
C ALA A 72 -8.26 5.22 -13.95
N GLU A 73 -8.49 4.03 -14.52
CA GLU A 73 -9.81 3.40 -14.61
C GLU A 73 -10.14 2.48 -13.41
N ASN A 74 -9.41 2.60 -12.30
CA ASN A 74 -9.52 1.75 -11.11
C ASN A 74 -9.30 0.25 -11.41
N LYS A 75 -8.49 -0.04 -12.42
CA LYS A 75 -8.06 -1.41 -12.75
C LYS A 75 -6.72 -1.71 -12.09
N VAL A 76 -6.59 -2.90 -11.52
CA VAL A 76 -5.32 -3.39 -10.98
C VAL A 76 -4.34 -3.61 -12.14
N MET A 77 -3.23 -2.88 -12.14
CA MET A 77 -2.15 -2.98 -13.13
C MET A 77 -1.02 -3.90 -12.67
N ALA A 78 -0.76 -3.91 -11.37
CA ALA A 78 0.20 -4.80 -10.72
C ALA A 78 -0.29 -5.13 -9.30
N SER A 79 0.05 -6.32 -8.82
CA SER A 79 -0.24 -6.75 -7.46
C SER A 79 0.90 -7.57 -6.88
N SER A 80 1.17 -7.40 -5.60
CA SER A 80 2.07 -8.25 -4.81
C SER A 80 1.36 -8.71 -3.56
N TYR A 81 1.62 -9.96 -3.19
CA TYR A 81 1.17 -10.53 -1.94
C TYR A 81 2.37 -11.19 -1.28
N SER A 82 2.55 -10.93 0.01
CA SER A 82 3.64 -11.51 0.79
C SER A 82 3.19 -11.85 2.19
N ASP A 83 4.01 -12.62 2.91
CA ASP A 83 3.76 -13.02 4.28
C ASP A 83 4.99 -12.85 5.17
N GLY A 84 4.76 -12.52 6.44
CA GLY A 84 5.82 -12.47 7.43
C GLY A 84 6.95 -11.50 7.06
N PRO A 85 8.22 -11.95 7.01
CA PRO A 85 9.36 -11.09 6.70
C PRO A 85 9.66 -10.94 5.20
N ILE A 86 8.83 -11.51 4.32
CA ILE A 86 9.05 -11.40 2.87
C ILE A 86 8.90 -9.95 2.41
N GLY A 87 9.68 -9.61 1.38
CA GLY A 87 9.75 -8.27 0.81
C GLY A 87 8.39 -7.70 0.38
N ARG A 88 8.36 -6.38 0.29
CA ARG A 88 7.22 -5.56 -0.12
C ARG A 88 7.58 -4.78 -1.37
N VAL A 89 6.58 -4.29 -2.06
CA VAL A 89 6.79 -3.37 -3.19
C VAL A 89 7.53 -2.14 -2.70
N SER A 90 8.62 -1.79 -3.38
CA SER A 90 9.40 -0.60 -3.07
C SER A 90 8.87 0.63 -3.83
N ASP A 91 9.17 1.81 -3.31
CA ASP A 91 8.93 3.09 -3.98
C ASP A 91 9.65 3.19 -5.32
N ASP A 92 10.89 2.69 -5.39
CA ASP A 92 11.69 2.63 -6.61
C ASP A 92 11.06 1.72 -7.68
N ASP A 93 10.48 0.57 -7.30
CA ASP A 93 9.74 -0.30 -8.22
C ASP A 93 8.50 0.42 -8.80
N ILE A 94 7.77 1.18 -7.97
CA ILE A 94 6.61 1.95 -8.41
C ILE A 94 7.00 3.08 -9.35
N ILE A 95 8.04 3.85 -9.04
CA ILE A 95 8.53 4.92 -9.92
C ILE A 95 8.94 4.35 -11.27
N ARG A 96 9.67 3.23 -11.28
CA ARG A 96 10.11 2.57 -12.52
C ARG A 96 8.95 2.07 -13.35
N ILE A 97 7.99 1.35 -12.75
CA ILE A 97 6.87 0.77 -13.51
C ILE A 97 5.96 1.86 -14.05
N VAL A 98 5.65 2.90 -13.28
CA VAL A 98 4.81 4.01 -13.74
C VAL A 98 5.51 4.78 -14.86
N THR A 99 6.81 5.09 -14.70
CA THR A 99 7.59 5.75 -15.76
C THR A 99 7.65 4.92 -17.04
N PHE A 100 7.73 3.59 -16.93
CA PHE A 100 7.70 2.69 -18.09
C PHE A 100 6.33 2.69 -18.77
N LEU A 101 5.25 2.64 -18.00
CA LEU A 101 3.88 2.59 -18.51
C LEU A 101 3.43 3.92 -19.15
N SER A 102 3.90 5.06 -18.63
CA SER A 102 3.58 6.41 -19.13
C SER A 102 4.31 6.80 -20.42
N LYS A 103 5.25 5.98 -20.91
CA LYS A 103 5.99 6.21 -22.18
C LYS A 103 5.26 5.67 -23.42
N LYS A 104 4.05 5.14 -23.27
CA LYS A 104 3.15 4.79 -24.38
C LYS A 104 2.32 5.99 -24.81
#